data_AF-A0A1X7BWP2-F1
#
_entry.id   AF-A0A1X7BWP2-F1
#
_cell.length_a   1.000
_cell.length_b   1.000
_cell.length_c   1.000
_cell.angle_alpha   90.00
_cell.angle_beta   90.00
_cell.angle_gamma   90.00
#
_symmetry.space_group_name_H-M   'P 1'
#
loop_
_entity.id
_entity.type
_entity.pdbx_description
1 polymer ?
#
loop_
_entity_poly.entity_id
_entity_poly.type
_entity_poly.pdbx_seq_one_letter_code
_entity_poly.pdbx_strand_id
1 'polypeptide(L)'
;MLRTRAVYTPAIRAAADLGEQELDLREFDVAVLAAIAYHQPITRDGLKEIFGKEISRDLIGRLHAQGLIGTGPRSPRRGAPYTYVTTENFLIAFDMETLQDLPDREQLEDAGLTEA
;
A
#
# COMPACT_ATOMS: atom_id res chain seq x y z
N MET A 1 -33.68 -0.59 -16.04
CA MET A 1 -32.28 -0.99 -16.26
C MET A 1 -31.59 0.13 -17.03
N LEU A 2 -30.59 0.81 -16.45
CA LEU A 2 -29.88 1.93 -17.09
C LEU A 2 -28.69 1.38 -17.87
N ARG A 3 -28.57 1.72 -19.16
CA ARG A 3 -27.39 1.41 -20.01
C ARG A 3 -27.10 2.60 -20.92
N THR A 4 -25.82 2.83 -21.20
CA THR A 4 -25.39 3.87 -22.13
C THR A 4 -25.72 3.48 -23.57
N ARG A 5 -25.93 4.48 -24.43
CA ARG A 5 -26.10 4.26 -25.88
C ARG A 5 -24.77 3.80 -26.49
N ALA A 6 -24.83 2.89 -27.46
CA ALA A 6 -23.65 2.33 -28.14
C ALA A 6 -22.72 3.38 -28.78
N VAL A 7 -23.25 4.58 -29.09
CA VAL A 7 -22.44 5.67 -29.65
C VAL A 7 -21.35 6.16 -28.68
N TYR A 8 -21.55 5.97 -27.37
CA TYR A 8 -20.58 6.36 -26.35
C TYR A 8 -19.51 5.30 -26.09
N THR A 9 -19.61 4.11 -26.70
CA THR A 9 -18.67 3.01 -26.46
C THR A 9 -17.20 3.39 -26.68
N PRO A 10 -16.81 4.13 -27.74
CA PRO A 10 -15.41 4.54 -27.93
C PRO A 10 -14.92 5.48 -26.82
N ALA A 11 -15.76 6.44 -26.40
CA ALA A 11 -15.42 7.39 -25.34
C ALA A 11 -15.34 6.71 -23.97
N ILE A 12 -16.27 5.78 -23.68
CA ILE A 12 -16.25 4.97 -22.45
C ILE A 12 -15.01 4.09 -22.43
N ARG A 13 -14.66 3.44 -23.55
CA ARG A 13 -13.44 2.62 -23.63
C ARG A 13 -12.18 3.45 -23.47
N ALA A 14 -12.08 4.60 -24.13
CA ALA A 14 -10.93 5.49 -24.01
C ALA A 14 -10.78 6.08 -22.59
N ALA A 15 -11.89 6.37 -21.91
CA ALA A 15 -11.87 6.85 -20.53
C ALA A 15 -11.66 5.72 -19.50
N ALA A 16 -12.10 4.51 -19.81
CA ALA A 16 -11.88 3.32 -18.99
C ALA A 16 -10.49 2.69 -19.23
N ASP A 17 -9.81 3.09 -20.31
CA ASP A 17 -8.40 2.77 -20.57
C ASP A 17 -7.52 3.63 -19.65
N LEU A 18 -7.68 3.43 -18.35
CA LEU A 18 -6.89 4.08 -17.30
C LEU A 18 -5.45 3.55 -17.25
N GLY A 19 -5.07 2.68 -18.18
CA GLY A 19 -3.95 1.77 -18.02
C GLY A 19 -4.28 0.84 -16.86
N GLU A 20 -4.51 -0.43 -17.15
CA GLU A 20 -4.52 -1.45 -16.11
C GLU A 20 -3.11 -1.52 -15.50
N GLN A 21 -2.78 -0.60 -14.58
CA GLN A 21 -1.90 -0.95 -13.48
C GLN A 21 -2.73 -1.79 -12.52
N GLU A 22 -3.14 -2.98 -12.95
CA GLU A 22 -3.46 -4.04 -11.99
C GLU A 22 -2.17 -4.28 -11.22
N LEU A 23 -2.05 -3.62 -10.07
CA LEU A 23 -1.01 -3.93 -9.11
C LEU A 23 -1.26 -5.39 -8.71
N ASP A 24 -0.43 -6.30 -9.21
CA ASP A 24 -0.43 -7.72 -8.81
C ASP A 24 0.01 -7.83 -7.34
N LEU A 25 -0.92 -7.47 -6.45
CA LEU A 25 -0.77 -7.48 -5.00
C LEU A 25 -1.49 -8.69 -4.45
N ARG A 26 -0.71 -9.59 -3.85
CA ARG A 26 -1.26 -10.68 -3.06
C ARG A 26 -1.69 -10.13 -1.70
N GLU A 27 -2.56 -10.85 -1.01
CA GLU A 27 -3.01 -10.50 0.35
C GLU A 27 -1.85 -10.13 1.30
N PHE A 28 -0.77 -10.92 1.26
CA PHE A 28 0.41 -10.64 2.08
C PHE A 28 1.18 -9.39 1.66
N ASP A 29 1.15 -9.03 0.37
CA ASP A 29 1.78 -7.80 -0.13
C ASP A 29 1.03 -6.57 0.42
N VAL A 30 -0.32 -6.62 0.43
CA VAL A 30 -1.18 -5.59 1.04
C VAL A 30 -0.94 -5.49 2.55
N ALA A 31 -0.83 -6.61 3.26
CA ALA A 31 -0.53 -6.60 4.69
C ALA A 31 0.81 -5.90 5.00
N VAL A 32 1.85 -6.20 4.21
CA VAL A 32 3.16 -5.53 4.35
C VAL A 32 3.07 -4.04 4.06
N LEU A 33 2.33 -3.64 3.02
CA LEU A 33 2.10 -2.22 2.71
C LEU A 33 1.39 -1.49 3.85
N ALA A 34 0.35 -2.10 4.44
CA ALA A 34 -0.34 -1.54 5.60
C ALA A 34 0.62 -1.36 6.79
N ALA A 35 1.44 -2.37 7.11
CA ALA A 35 2.43 -2.26 8.18
C ALA A 35 3.44 -1.13 7.93
N ILE A 36 3.86 -0.90 6.68
CA ILE A 36 4.70 0.24 6.33
C ILE A 36 3.92 1.55 6.52
N ALA A 37 2.69 1.65 6.03
CA ALA A 37 1.87 2.85 6.10
C ALA A 37 1.62 3.32 7.54
N TYR A 38 1.29 2.39 8.46
CA TYR A 38 1.01 2.68 9.86
C TYR A 38 2.26 2.90 10.73
N HIS A 39 3.41 2.33 10.36
CA HIS A 39 4.61 2.34 11.21
C HIS A 39 5.83 3.01 10.58
N GLN A 40 5.67 3.66 9.43
CA GLN A 40 6.77 4.37 8.77
C GLN A 40 7.34 5.50 9.65
N PRO A 41 8.66 5.74 9.62
CA PRO A 41 9.67 4.97 8.86
C PRO A 41 10.04 3.64 9.55
N ILE A 42 9.87 2.51 8.84
CA ILE A 42 10.09 1.16 9.40
C ILE A 42 11.21 0.39 8.70
N THR A 43 12.00 -0.38 9.44
CA THR A 43 13.06 -1.24 8.88
C THR A 43 12.51 -2.62 8.50
N ARG A 44 13.24 -3.39 7.68
CA ARG A 44 12.88 -4.78 7.38
C ARG A 44 12.84 -5.67 8.62
N ASP A 45 13.70 -5.39 9.61
CA ASP A 45 13.69 -6.10 10.89
C ASP A 45 12.46 -5.72 11.73
N GLY A 46 12.02 -4.46 11.68
CA GLY A 46 10.76 -4.03 12.30
C GLY A 46 9.55 -4.72 11.67
N LEU A 47 9.53 -4.88 10.34
CA LEU A 47 8.48 -5.67 9.69
C LEU A 47 8.52 -7.13 10.14
N LYS A 48 9.71 -7.72 10.27
CA LYS A 48 9.86 -9.07 10.82
C LYS A 48 9.30 -9.19 12.24
N GLU A 49 9.51 -8.19 13.09
CA GLU A 49 8.95 -8.15 14.45
C GLU A 49 7.41 -8.17 14.42
N ILE A 50 6.77 -7.43 13.50
CA ILE A 50 5.30 -7.39 13.33
C ILE A 50 4.75 -8.73 12.81
N PHE A 51 5.35 -9.28 11.74
CA PHE A 51 4.82 -10.47 11.07
C PHE A 51 5.31 -11.80 11.66
N GLY A 52 6.23 -11.76 12.64
CA GLY A 52 6.84 -12.94 13.24
C GLY A 52 7.71 -13.77 12.28
N LYS A 53 8.00 -13.26 11.08
CA LYS A 53 8.77 -13.96 10.03
C LYS A 53 9.56 -12.98 9.16
N GLU A 54 10.65 -13.47 8.57
CA GLU A 54 11.48 -12.68 7.66
C GLU A 54 10.67 -12.21 6.44
N ILE A 55 10.78 -10.92 6.12
CA ILE A 55 10.21 -10.37 4.89
C ILE A 55 11.22 -10.50 3.76
N SER A 56 10.78 -11.14 2.67
CA SER A 56 11.60 -11.34 1.48
C SER A 56 12.07 -10.01 0.90
N ARG A 57 13.34 -9.95 0.48
CA ARG A 57 13.90 -8.79 -0.23
C ARG A 57 13.23 -8.59 -1.58
N ASP A 58 12.82 -9.68 -2.23
CA ASP A 58 12.16 -9.61 -3.54
C ASP A 58 10.77 -8.99 -3.39
N LEU A 59 10.05 -9.29 -2.31
CA LEU A 59 8.76 -8.65 -2.02
C LEU A 59 8.95 -7.14 -1.88
N ILE A 60 9.89 -6.69 -1.04
CA ILE A 60 10.21 -5.27 -0.87
C ILE A 60 10.64 -4.64 -2.21
N GLY A 61 11.47 -5.34 -2.98
CA GLY A 61 11.94 -4.90 -4.29
C GLY A 61 10.80 -4.70 -5.29
N ARG A 62 9.82 -5.62 -5.34
CA ARG A 62 8.63 -5.49 -6.18
C ARG A 62 7.78 -4.29 -5.77
N LEU A 63 7.48 -4.12 -4.48
CA LEU A 63 6.71 -2.97 -3.98
C LEU A 63 7.39 -1.64 -4.31
N HIS A 64 8.72 -1.60 -4.19
CA HIS A 64 9.51 -0.42 -4.57
C HIS A 64 9.52 -0.20 -6.09
N ALA A 65 9.59 -1.25 -6.90
CA ALA A 65 9.55 -1.17 -8.36
C ALA A 65 8.18 -0.71 -8.88
N GLN A 66 7.09 -1.09 -8.19
CA GLN A 66 5.74 -0.57 -8.42
C GLN A 66 5.56 0.87 -7.88
N GLY A 67 6.60 1.43 -7.26
CA GLY A 67 6.58 2.79 -6.74
C GLY A 67 5.69 2.99 -5.52
N LEU A 68 5.19 1.92 -4.88
CA LEU A 68 4.30 2.01 -3.71
C LEU A 68 5.05 2.37 -2.42
N ILE A 69 6.34 2.04 -2.35
CA ILE A 69 7.21 2.36 -1.23
C ILE A 69 8.51 3.00 -1.70
N GLY A 70 9.07 3.86 -0.86
CA GLY A 70 10.37 4.50 -1.05
C GLY A 70 11.33 4.23 0.10
N THR A 71 12.54 4.77 -0.01
CA THR A 71 13.55 4.71 1.06
C THR A 71 13.36 5.89 2.01
N GLY A 72 13.16 5.60 3.30
CA GLY A 72 13.10 6.60 4.36
C GLY A 72 14.47 6.92 4.97
N PRO A 73 14.50 7.76 6.02
CA PRO A 73 15.72 8.06 6.78
C PRO A 73 16.36 6.79 7.35
N ARG A 74 17.69 6.75 7.46
CA ARG A 74 18.36 5.60 8.12
C ARG A 74 17.91 5.49 9.57
N SER A 75 17.69 4.26 10.03
CA SER A 75 17.36 4.01 11.43
C SER A 75 18.51 4.46 12.35
N PRO A 76 18.23 5.03 13.54
CA PRO A 76 19.25 5.40 14.51
C PRO A 76 19.93 4.19 15.19
N ARG A 77 19.46 2.96 14.93
CA ARG A 77 20.04 1.73 15.49
C ARG A 77 21.44 1.45 14.91
N ARG A 78 22.26 0.69 15.65
CA ARG A 78 23.60 0.27 15.21
C ARG A 78 23.53 -0.41 13.84
N GLY A 79 24.40 0.01 12.92
CA GLY A 79 24.40 -0.46 11.53
C GLY A 79 23.53 0.37 10.59
N ALA A 80 22.77 1.35 11.11
CA ALA A 80 21.98 2.32 10.35
C ALA A 80 21.19 1.69 9.17
N PRO A 81 20.36 0.65 9.43
CA PRO A 81 19.63 -0.01 8.36
C PRO A 81 18.67 0.96 7.65
N TYR A 82 18.39 0.67 6.38
CA TYR A 82 17.38 1.40 5.61
C TYR A 82 16.00 1.26 6.24
N THR A 83 15.21 2.32 6.17
CA THR A 83 13.78 2.30 6.47
C THR A 83 12.96 2.45 5.19
N TYR A 84 11.70 2.10 5.27
CA TYR A 84 10.72 2.21 4.20
C TYR A 84 9.61 3.17 4.61
N VAL A 85 9.14 3.92 3.63
CA VAL A 85 8.02 4.88 3.71
C VAL A 85 7.10 4.65 2.53
N THR A 86 5.83 5.00 2.63
CA THR A 86 4.91 5.00 1.48
C THR A 86 5.19 6.20 0.58
N THR A 87 4.67 6.15 -0.64
CA THR A 87 4.81 7.21 -1.64
C THR A 87 3.44 7.83 -1.96
N GLU A 88 3.43 8.86 -2.80
CA GLU A 88 2.20 9.38 -3.39
C GLU A 88 1.48 8.34 -4.26
N ASN A 89 2.22 7.46 -4.96
CA ASN A 89 1.62 6.40 -5.75
C ASN A 89 0.86 5.37 -4.89
N PHE A 90 1.28 5.17 -3.64
CA PHE A 90 0.49 4.40 -2.69
C PHE A 90 -0.85 5.07 -2.39
N LEU A 91 -0.85 6.38 -2.13
CA LEU A 91 -2.09 7.11 -1.86
C LEU A 91 -3.07 7.01 -3.04
N ILE A 92 -2.56 7.20 -4.26
CA ILE A 92 -3.35 7.03 -5.50
C ILE A 92 -3.88 5.60 -5.65
N ALA A 93 -3.02 4.59 -5.41
CA ALA A 93 -3.38 3.19 -5.56
C ALA A 93 -4.48 2.72 -4.58
N PHE A 94 -4.57 3.36 -3.41
CA PHE A 94 -5.55 3.03 -2.36
C PHE A 94 -6.65 4.09 -2.22
N ASP A 95 -6.77 5.01 -3.17
CA ASP A 95 -7.78 6.08 -3.23
C ASP A 95 -7.83 6.94 -1.95
N MET A 96 -6.64 7.35 -1.48
CA MET A 96 -6.44 8.21 -0.31
C MET A 96 -5.88 9.57 -0.75
N GLU A 97 -6.30 10.65 -0.10
CA GLU A 97 -5.70 11.97 -0.28
C GLU A 97 -4.46 12.11 0.61
N THR A 98 -4.54 11.57 1.82
CA THR A 98 -3.47 11.66 2.83
C THR A 98 -3.36 10.40 3.66
N LEU A 99 -2.25 10.24 4.38
CA LEU A 99 -2.11 9.15 5.36
C LEU A 99 -3.05 9.27 6.57
N GLN A 100 -3.72 10.43 6.75
CA GLN A 100 -4.73 10.59 7.80
C GLN A 100 -6.03 9.86 7.46
N ASP A 101 -6.22 9.47 6.19
CA ASP A 101 -7.38 8.71 5.73
C ASP A 101 -7.25 7.22 6.08
N LEU A 102 -6.09 6.80 6.61
CA LEU A 102 -5.94 5.46 7.17
C LEU A 102 -6.83 5.33 8.41
N PRO A 103 -7.64 4.27 8.51
CA PRO A 103 -8.46 4.02 9.68
C PRO A 103 -7.60 4.00 10.94
N ASP A 104 -7.97 4.81 11.94
CA ASP A 104 -7.38 4.69 13.26
C ASP A 104 -8.00 3.50 14.02
N ARG A 105 -7.45 3.19 15.19
CA ARG A 105 -7.87 2.01 15.96
C ARG A 105 -9.34 2.06 16.37
N GLU A 106 -9.86 3.25 16.67
CA GLU A 106 -11.27 3.45 17.03
C GLU A 106 -12.18 3.20 15.83
N GLN A 107 -11.81 3.70 14.64
CA GLN A 107 -12.53 3.41 13.39
C GLN A 107 -12.49 1.93 12.99
N LEU A 108 -11.39 1.23 13.29
CA LEU A 108 -11.28 -0.23 13.08
C LEU A 108 -12.17 -1.02 14.07
N GLU A 109 -12.26 -0.57 15.32
CA GLU A 109 -13.14 -1.11 16.35
C GLU A 109 -14.62 -0.92 15.97
N ASP A 110 -15.01 0.30 15.56
CA ASP A 110 -16.38 0.61 15.10
C ASP A 110 -16.79 -0.13 13.83
N ALA A 111 -15.83 -0.42 12.95
CA ALA A 111 -16.05 -1.23 11.76
C ALA A 111 -16.16 -2.74 12.07
N GLY A 112 -15.98 -3.17 13.33
CA GLY A 112 -15.99 -4.56 13.74
C GLY A 112 -14.80 -5.37 13.20
N LEU A 113 -13.69 -4.69 12.85
CA LEU A 113 -12.49 -5.29 12.27
C LEU A 113 -11.44 -5.69 13.32
N THR A 114 -11.70 -5.41 14.60
CA THR A 114 -10.84 -5.78 15.73
C THR A 114 -11.55 -6.78 16.65
N GLU A 115 -11.53 -8.06 16.31
CA GLU A 115 -11.93 -9.14 17.23
C GLU A 115 -10.87 -10.24 17.15
N ALA A 116 -9.92 -10.25 18.10
CA ALA A 116 -9.03 -11.36 18.42
C ALA A 116 -8.55 -11.27 19.88
#